data_AF-I3W091-F1
#
_entry.id   AF-I3W091-F1
#
_cell.length_a   1.000
_cell.length_b   1.000
_cell.length_c   1.000
_cell.angle_alpha   90.00
_cell.angle_beta   90.00
_cell.angle_gamma   90.00
#
_symmetry.space_group_name_H-M   'P 1'
#
loop_
_entity.id
_entity.type
_entity.pdbx_description
1 polymer ?
#
loop_
_entity_poly.entity_id
_entity_poly.type
_entity_poly.pdbx_seq_one_letter_code
_entity_poly.pdbx_strand_id
1 'polypeptide(L)' 'MPQFFIVENAGYEGETRIGNPFSTRAAAEKALERTYPAAEVERLHIDILGILPDGQETYDHIG' A
#
# COMPACT_ATOMS: atom_id res chain seq x y z
N MET A 1 -11.68 9.40 8.66
CA MET A 1 -11.12 8.13 9.19
C MET A 1 -9.96 7.76 8.30
N PRO A 2 -8.85 7.21 8.83
CA PRO A 2 -7.72 6.83 7.98
C PRO A 2 -8.12 5.73 6.99
N GLN A 3 -7.54 5.77 5.80
CA GLN A 3 -7.70 4.74 4.77
C GLN A 3 -6.33 4.24 4.35
N PHE A 4 -6.21 2.94 4.08
CA PHE A 4 -4.96 2.33 3.67
C PHE A 4 -5.15 1.62 2.34
N PHE A 5 -4.22 1.77 1.41
CA PHE A 5 -4.22 1.14 0.10
C PHE A 5 -2.92 0.37 -0.11
N ILE A 6 -3.00 -0.75 -0.81
CA ILE A 6 -1.80 -1.37 -1.40
C ILE A 6 -1.55 -0.64 -2.71
N VAL A 7 -0.31 -0.26 -2.98
CA VAL A 7 0.06 0.53 -4.15
C VAL A 7 1.20 -0.15 -4.89
N GLU A 8 1.03 -0.41 -6.19
CA GLU A 8 2.10 -0.84 -7.10
C GLU A 8 2.77 0.37 -7.74
N ASN A 9 4.07 0.28 -8.02
CA ASN A 9 4.89 1.39 -8.53
C ASN A 9 4.80 2.64 -7.62
N ALA A 10 4.79 2.43 -6.29
CA ALA A 10 4.63 3.51 -5.33
C ALA A 10 5.75 4.55 -5.48
N GLY A 11 5.37 5.82 -5.66
CA GLY A 11 6.31 6.91 -5.91
C GLY A 11 6.91 6.97 -7.32
N TYR A 12 6.46 6.14 -8.26
CA TYR A 12 6.92 6.12 -9.65
C TYR A 12 5.79 6.47 -10.64
N GLU A 13 6.16 6.78 -11.89
CA GLU A 13 5.19 6.93 -12.97
C GLU A 13 4.45 5.61 -13.21
N GLY A 14 3.12 5.65 -13.23
CA GLY A 14 2.29 4.45 -13.32
C GLY A 14 1.85 3.87 -11.97
N GLU A 15 2.02 4.63 -10.88
CA GLU A 15 1.47 4.30 -9.56
C GLU A 15 -0.01 3.90 -9.63
N THR A 16 -0.33 2.73 -9.06
CA THR A 16 -1.69 2.18 -9.11
C THR A 16 -2.13 1.65 -7.75
N ARG A 17 -3.31 2.10 -7.29
CA ARG A 17 -3.96 1.60 -6.07
C ARG A 17 -4.65 0.27 -6.35
N ILE A 18 -4.34 -0.73 -5.54
CA ILE A 18 -4.83 -2.10 -5.70
C ILE A 18 -5.99 -2.37 -4.74
N GLY A 19 -7.12 -2.79 -5.29
CA GLY A 19 -8.28 -3.23 -4.51
C GLY A 19 -9.04 -2.13 -3.78
N ASN A 20 -9.77 -2.53 -2.73
CA ASN A 20 -10.56 -1.62 -1.90
C ASN A 20 -9.72 -1.07 -0.72
N PRO A 21 -10.02 0.15 -0.22
CA PRO A 21 -9.34 0.69 0.94
C PRO A 21 -9.57 -0.16 2.20
N PHE A 22 -8.52 -0.32 2.98
CA PHE A 22 -8.55 -0.93 4.30
C PHE A 22 -8.73 0.13 5.39
N SER A 23 -9.40 -0.24 6.48
CA SER A 23 -9.60 0.64 7.64
C SER A 23 -8.40 0.70 8.58
N THR A 24 -7.46 -0.24 8.46
CA THR A 24 -6.22 -0.29 9.26
C THR A 24 -5.03 -0.72 8.41
N ARG A 25 -3.84 -0.23 8.77
CA ARG A 25 -2.57 -0.63 8.16
C ARG A 25 -2.33 -2.13 8.24
N ALA A 26 -2.52 -2.73 9.42
CA ALA A 26 -2.32 -4.17 9.62
C ALA A 26 -3.23 -5.03 8.72
N ALA A 27 -4.43 -4.55 8.38
CA ALA A 27 -5.30 -5.26 7.44
C ALA A 27 -4.76 -5.19 5.99
N ALA A 28 -4.20 -4.04 5.60
CA ALA A 28 -3.53 -3.88 4.31
C ALA A 28 -2.26 -4.73 4.22
N GLU A 29 -1.42 -4.75 5.27
CA GLU A 29 -0.20 -5.60 5.35
C GLU A 29 -0.55 -7.08 5.19
N LYS A 30 -1.53 -7.56 5.95
CA LYS A 30 -1.98 -8.95 5.86
C LYS A 30 -2.55 -9.31 4.49
N ALA A 31 -3.18 -8.36 3.80
CA ALA A 31 -3.67 -8.55 2.44
C ALA A 31 -2.53 -8.57 1.42
N LEU A 32 -1.53 -7.70 1.59
CA LEU A 32 -0.31 -7.66 0.79
C LEU A 32 0.45 -8.98 0.88
N GLU A 33 0.72 -9.48 2.09
CA GLU A 33 1.41 -10.76 2.34
C GLU A 33 0.71 -11.97 1.70
N ARG A 34 -0.62 -11.89 1.53
CA ARG A 34 -1.41 -12.95 0.88
C ARG A 34 -1.44 -12.85 -0.63
N THR A 35 -1.23 -11.65 -1.17
CA THR A 35 -1.40 -11.36 -2.59
C THR A 35 -0.06 -11.41 -3.32
N TYR A 36 1.00 -10.90 -2.71
CA TYR A 36 2.32 -10.81 -3.32
C TYR A 36 3.35 -11.61 -2.52
N PRO A 37 4.17 -12.44 -3.19
CA PRO A 37 5.35 -13.00 -2.56
C PRO A 37 6.37 -11.88 -2.30
N ALA A 38 7.18 -12.02 -1.24
CA ALA A 38 8.13 -10.97 -0.83
C ALA A 38 9.08 -10.50 -1.95
N ALA A 39 9.51 -11.40 -2.84
CA ALA A 39 10.37 -11.04 -3.98
C ALA A 39 9.68 -10.14 -5.02
N GLU A 40 8.36 -10.22 -5.15
CA GLU A 40 7.58 -9.37 -6.06
C GLU A 40 7.31 -8.00 -5.44
N VAL A 41 7.20 -7.92 -4.11
CA VAL A 41 6.98 -6.65 -3.38
C VAL A 41 8.11 -5.66 -3.68
N GLU A 42 9.36 -6.10 -3.59
CA GLU A 42 10.52 -5.26 -3.93
C GLU A 42 10.59 -4.96 -5.44
N ARG A 43 10.37 -5.97 -6.30
CA ARG A 43 10.46 -5.84 -7.76
C ARG A 43 9.43 -4.87 -8.34
N LEU A 44 8.23 -4.83 -7.78
CA LEU A 44 7.10 -4.02 -8.25
C LEU A 44 6.95 -2.71 -7.45
N HIS A 45 7.88 -2.43 -6.52
CA HIS A 45 7.82 -1.25 -5.64
C HIS A 45 6.46 -1.14 -4.94
N ILE A 46 6.05 -2.21 -4.26
CA ILE A 46 4.76 -2.28 -3.59
C ILE A 46 4.86 -1.70 -2.18
N ASP A 47 4.08 -0.66 -1.92
CA ASP A 47 3.97 -0.02 -0.60
C ASP A 47 2.54 0.01 -0.08
N ILE A 48 2.40 0.45 1.17
CA ILE A 48 1.10 0.83 1.72
C ILE A 48 0.99 2.34 1.79
N LEU A 49 0.03 2.88 1.06
CA LEU A 49 -0.37 4.28 1.16
C LEU A 49 -1.41 4.44 2.26
N GLY A 50 -1.07 5.21 3.30
CA GLY A 50 -2.00 5.73 4.29
C GLY A 50 -2.53 7.10 3.90
N ILE A 51 -3.85 7.29 3.89
CA ILE A 51 -4.51 8.59 3.81
C ILE A 51 -5.08 8.90 5.19
N LEU A 52 -4.51 9.89 5.87
CA LEU A 52 -4.91 10.32 7.21
C LEU A 52 -6.21 11.15 7.19
N PRO A 53 -6.89 11.36 8.33
CA PRO A 53 -8.15 12.10 8.38
C PRO A 53 -8.08 13.55 7.87
N ASP A 54 -6.90 14.16 7.89
CA ASP A 54 -6.60 15.51 7.37
C ASP A 54 -6.26 15.51 5.88
N GLY A 55 -6.29 14.34 5.22
CA GLY A 55 -5.94 14.18 3.81
C GLY A 55 -4.45 14.04 3.54
N GLN A 56 -3.59 14.02 4.58
CA GLN A 56 -2.18 13.76 4.41
C GLN A 56 -1.94 12.32 3.92
N GLU A 57 -1.10 12.19 2.89
CA GLU A 57 -0.66 10.91 2.35
C GLU A 57 0.69 10.52 2.97
N THR A 58 0.80 9.26 3.40
CA THR A 58 2.03 8.67 3.96
C THR A 58 2.30 7.34 3.28
N TYR A 59 3.51 7.16 2.74
CA TYR A 59 3.95 5.90 2.17
C TYR A 59 4.75 5.12 3.21
N ASP A 60 4.24 3.94 3.56
CA ASP A 60 4.93 2.98 4.41
C ASP A 60 5.63 1.96 3.51
N HIS A 61 6.96 2.09 3.40
CA HIS A 61 7.78 1.14 2.66
C HIS A 61 7.78 -0.23 3.33
N ILE A 62 7.43 -1.26 2.57
CA ILE A 62 7.37 -2.64 3.04
C ILE A 62 8.36 -3.48 2.22
N GLY A 63 9.65 -3.35 2.56
CA GLY A 63 10.76 -4.03 1.89
C GLY A 63 12.01 -4.00 2.74
#